data_AF-A0AAD6YIK6-F1
#
_entry.id   AF-A0AAD6YIK6-F1
#
_cell.length_a   1.000
_cell.length_b   1.000
_cell.length_c   1.000
_cell.angle_alpha   90.00
_cell.angle_beta   90.00
_cell.angle_gamma   90.00
#
_symmetry.space_group_name_H-M   'P 1'
#
loop_
_entity.id
_entity.type
_entity.pdbx_description
1 polymer ?
#
loop_
_entity_poly.entity_id
_entity_poly.type
_entity_poly.pdbx_seq_one_letter_code
_entity_poly.pdbx_strand_id
1 'polypeptide(L)' 'MACLFCRERKIGCIRPAEDEPDQTCNQCLRRRRSCRYPTESRRGHHARDRMTARKFLGLDDDAETPATEPPVATAG' A
#
# COMPACT_ATOMS: atom_id res chain seq x y z
N MET A 1 -1.31 -3.80 10.81
CA MET A 1 -2.29 -4.55 9.98
C MET A 1 -3.28 -5.26 10.89
N ALA A 2 -4.57 -5.31 10.56
CA ALA A 2 -5.58 -6.03 11.34
C ALA A 2 -5.58 -7.54 11.03
N CYS A 3 -5.95 -8.37 12.01
CA CYS A 3 -6.11 -9.81 11.79
C CYS A 3 -7.29 -10.12 10.86
N LEU A 4 -7.32 -11.34 10.30
CA LEU A 4 -8.35 -11.77 9.35
C LEU A 4 -9.77 -11.66 9.93
N PHE A 5 -9.96 -12.09 11.18
CA PHE A 5 -11.25 -12.01 11.86
C PHE A 5 -11.76 -10.56 12.00
N CYS A 6 -10.89 -9.65 12.43
CA CYS A 6 -11.27 -8.25 12.57
C CYS A 6 -11.53 -7.56 11.22
N ARG A 7 -10.82 -7.98 10.15
CA ARG A 7 -11.11 -7.51 8.78
C ARG A 7 -12.49 -7.96 8.31
N GLU A 8 -12.82 -9.23 8.49
CA GLU A 8 -14.08 -9.82 8.05
C GLU A 8 -15.28 -9.20 8.78
N ARG A 9 -15.17 -9.01 10.09
CA ARG A 9 -16.22 -8.37 10.90
C ARG A 9 -16.19 -6.84 10.88
N LYS A 10 -15.23 -6.23 10.19
CA LYS A 10 -15.01 -4.77 10.13
C LYS A 10 -14.99 -4.11 11.52
N ILE A 11 -14.30 -4.74 12.47
CA ILE A 11 -14.14 -4.25 13.84
C ILE A 11 -12.73 -3.74 14.11
N GLY A 12 -12.57 -2.89 15.11
CA GLY A 12 -11.24 -2.41 15.56
C GLY A 12 -10.34 -3.56 16.00
N CYS A 13 -9.11 -3.61 15.48
CA CYS A 13 -8.11 -4.61 15.81
C CYS A 13 -6.97 -3.98 16.62
N ILE A 14 -6.91 -4.28 17.91
CA ILE A 14 -5.86 -3.81 18.83
C ILE A 14 -4.87 -4.97 19.01
N ARG A 15 -3.63 -4.79 18.51
CA ARG A 15 -2.54 -5.76 18.68
C ARG A 15 -2.01 -5.69 20.12
N PRO A 16 -1.72 -6.83 20.78
CA PRO A 16 -1.05 -6.84 22.09
C PRO A 16 0.41 -6.38 21.98
N ALA A 17 1.07 -6.22 23.12
CA ALA A 17 2.50 -5.91 23.20
C ALA A 17 3.35 -7.01 22.56
N GLU A 18 4.54 -6.65 22.08
CA GLU A 18 5.40 -7.52 21.28
C GLU A 18 5.98 -8.69 22.07
N ASP A 19 6.00 -8.59 23.40
CA ASP A 19 6.51 -9.62 24.33
C ASP A 19 5.53 -10.78 24.60
N GLU A 20 4.29 -10.71 24.11
CA GLU A 20 3.31 -11.78 24.32
C GLU A 20 3.49 -12.91 23.27
N PRO A 21 3.71 -14.16 23.69
CA PRO A 21 3.99 -15.27 22.77
C PRO A 21 2.80 -15.59 21.84
N ASP A 22 1.58 -15.33 22.28
CA ASP A 22 0.38 -15.66 21.53
C ASP A 22 0.02 -14.66 20.43
N GLN A 23 0.63 -13.45 20.42
CA GLN A 23 0.39 -12.38 19.43
C GLN A 23 -1.10 -12.16 19.09
N THR A 24 -2.00 -12.43 20.05
CA THR A 24 -3.44 -12.53 19.83
C THR A 24 -4.12 -11.20 20.15
N CYS A 25 -4.88 -10.64 19.19
CA CYS A 25 -5.57 -9.37 19.42
C CYS A 25 -6.63 -9.48 20.54
N ASN A 26 -6.86 -8.40 21.29
CA ASN A 26 -7.77 -8.39 22.43
C ASN A 26 -9.20 -8.85 22.06
N GLN A 27 -9.63 -8.54 20.83
CA GLN A 27 -10.94 -8.94 20.31
C GLN A 27 -11.06 -10.44 20.03
N CYS A 28 -9.99 -11.08 19.56
CA CYS A 28 -9.94 -12.53 19.36
C CYS A 28 -9.80 -13.25 20.70
N LEU A 29 -9.02 -12.69 21.62
CA LEU A 29 -8.83 -13.23 22.97
C LEU A 29 -10.16 -13.29 23.75
N ARG A 30 -10.92 -12.19 23.80
CA ARG A 30 -12.23 -12.15 24.48
C ARG A 30 -13.25 -13.11 23.88
N ARG A 31 -13.20 -13.31 22.55
CA ARG A 31 -14.14 -14.18 21.82
C ARG A 31 -13.65 -15.61 21.67
N ARG A 32 -12.45 -15.93 22.18
CA ARG A 32 -11.75 -17.22 22.02
C ARG A 32 -11.77 -17.70 20.55
N ARG A 33 -11.42 -16.82 19.63
CA ARG A 33 -11.33 -17.12 18.18
C ARG A 33 -9.87 -17.12 17.71
N SER A 34 -9.60 -17.90 16.65
CA SER A 34 -8.29 -17.97 16.02
C SER A 34 -7.85 -16.59 15.51
N CYS A 35 -6.80 -16.03 16.09
CA CYS A 35 -6.21 -14.77 15.64
C CYS A 35 -5.10 -15.05 14.65
N ARG A 36 -5.37 -14.85 13.36
CA ARG A 36 -4.36 -14.96 12.31
C ARG A 36 -4.16 -13.61 11.64
N TYR A 37 -2.94 -13.11 11.69
CA TYR A 37 -2.54 -11.92 10.94
C TYR A 37 -2.16 -12.34 9.50
N PRO A 38 -2.55 -11.56 8.48
CA PRO A 38 -2.04 -11.78 7.13
C PRO A 38 -0.52 -11.54 7.10
N THR A 39 0.22 -12.42 6.44
CA THR A 39 1.67 -12.27 6.20
C THR A 39 1.97 -11.32 5.05
N GLU A 40 1.05 -11.23 4.07
CA GLU A 40 1.21 -10.37 2.90
C GLU A 40 0.18 -9.25 2.88
N SER A 41 0.67 -8.02 2.67
CA SER A 41 -0.17 -6.85 2.41
C SER A 41 -0.31 -6.64 0.92
N ARG A 42 -1.42 -7.09 0.32
CA ARG A 42 -1.75 -6.78 -1.10
C ARG A 42 -2.06 -5.30 -1.38
N ARG A 43 -1.95 -4.42 -0.37
CA ARG A 43 -2.11 -2.97 -0.59
C ARG A 43 -0.96 -2.47 -1.47
N GLY A 44 -1.30 -1.81 -2.58
CA GLY A 44 -0.33 -1.25 -3.53
C GLY A 44 -0.02 -2.13 -4.74
N HIS A 45 -0.41 -3.41 -4.75
CA HIS A 45 -0.16 -4.29 -5.90
C HIS A 45 -0.94 -3.86 -7.14
N HIS A 46 -2.20 -3.46 -7.01
CA HIS A 46 -2.99 -2.94 -8.15
C HIS A 46 -2.43 -1.64 -8.74
N ALA A 47 -1.76 -0.80 -7.94
CA ALA A 47 -1.13 0.43 -8.44
C ALA A 47 0.16 0.11 -9.20
N ARG A 48 0.96 -0.84 -8.69
CA ARG A 48 2.16 -1.33 -9.37
C ARG A 48 1.80 -2.08 -10.65
N ASP A 49 0.85 -3.00 -10.61
CA ASP A 49 0.41 -3.75 -11.80
C ASP A 49 -0.12 -2.80 -12.88
N ARG A 50 -0.86 -1.75 -12.51
CA ARG A 50 -1.35 -0.76 -13.48
C ARG A 50 -0.22 0.10 -14.04
N MET A 51 0.78 0.46 -13.24
CA MET A 51 1.94 1.22 -13.70
C MET A 51 2.89 0.36 -14.56
N THR A 52 3.13 -0.88 -14.16
CA THR A 52 3.91 -1.86 -14.91
C THR A 52 3.21 -2.25 -16.20
N ALA A 53 1.88 -2.43 -16.19
CA ALA A 53 1.11 -2.68 -17.40
C ALA A 53 1.13 -1.49 -18.35
N ARG A 54 1.00 -0.24 -17.86
CA ARG A 54 1.12 0.97 -18.71
C ARG A 54 2.49 1.06 -19.39
N LYS A 55 3.56 0.78 -18.64
CA LYS A 55 4.93 0.76 -19.16
C LYS A 55 5.16 -0.37 -20.16
N PHE A 56 4.61 -1.56 -19.92
CA PHE A 56 4.72 -2.70 -20.84
C PHE A 56 3.91 -2.50 -22.12
N LEU A 57 2.74 -1.84 -22.02
CA LEU A 57 1.89 -1.51 -23.16
C LEU A 57 2.39 -0.28 -23.95
N GLY A 58 3.48 0.36 -23.51
CA GLY A 58 4.10 1.47 -24.24
C GLY A 58 3.28 2.76 -24.28
N LEU A 59 2.41 3.01 -23.29
CA LEU A 59 1.60 4.24 -23.23
C LEU A 59 2.37 5.47 -22.71
N ASP A 60 3.67 5.33 -22.45
CA ASP A 60 4.52 6.36 -21.85
C ASP A 60 5.55 6.96 -22.85
N ASP A 61 5.40 6.73 -24.17
CA ASP A 61 6.40 7.09 -25.21
C ASP A 61 6.26 8.51 -25.82
N ASP A 62 5.30 9.34 -25.40
CA ASP A 62 5.14 10.72 -25.92
C ASP A 62 5.16 11.77 -24.80
N ALA A 63 6.21 11.73 -23.98
CA ALA A 63 6.67 12.91 -23.24
C ALA A 63 8.02 13.36 -23.81
N GLU A 64 8.08 13.56 -25.13
CA GLU A 64 8.97 14.56 -25.72
C GLU A 64 8.72 15.85 -24.94
N THR A 65 9.65 16.16 -24.06
CA THR A 65 9.69 17.44 -23.37
C THR A 65 10.25 18.40 -24.41
N PRO A 66 9.47 19.30 -25.04
CA PRO A 66 10.10 20.31 -25.86
C PRO A 66 10.92 21.19 -24.92
N ALA A 67 12.24 21.00 -24.98
CA ALA A 67 13.22 21.92 -24.45
C ALA A 67 13.06 23.26 -25.18
N THR A 68 12.16 24.11 -24.69
CA THR A 68 12.17 25.53 -25.03
C THR A 68 12.97 26.25 -23.97
N GLU A 69 14.29 26.24 -24.14
CA GLU A 69 15.16 27.31 -23.64
C GLU A 69 16.17 27.64 -24.76
N PRO A 70 16.69 28.88 -24.85
CA PRO A 70 16.06 30.20 -24.84
C PRO A 70 16.43 30.98 -26.14
N PRO A 71 16.07 32.27 -26.28
CA PRO A 71 17.22 33.17 -26.45
C PRO A 71 17.17 34.39 -25.54
N VAL A 72 18.31 34.60 -24.90
CA VAL A 72 18.83 35.86 -24.38
C VAL A 72 18.47 37.07 -25.25
N ALA A 73 17.98 38.13 -24.61
CA ALA A 73 18.03 39.49 -25.15
C ALA A 73 18.32 40.48 -24.02
N THR A 74 19.59 40.86 -23.93
CA THR A 74 20.11 42.03 -23.22
C THR A 74 19.65 43.31 -23.91
N ALA A 75 19.19 44.32 -23.15
CA ALA A 75 19.17 45.79 -23.39
C ALA A 75 17.89 46.39 -22.78
N GLY A 76 17.89 47.42 -21.93
CA GLY A 76 18.91 48.31 -21.38
C GLY A 76 18.24 49.20 -20.32
#